data_AF-A0A3P8EB33-F1
#
_entry.id   AF-A0A3P8EB33-F1
#
_cell.length_a   1.000
_cell.length_b   1.000
_cell.length_c   1.000
_cell.angle_alpha   90.00
_cell.angle_beta   90.00
_cell.angle_gamma   90.00
#
_symmetry.space_group_name_H-M   'P 1'
#
loop_
_entity.id
_entity.type
_entity.pdbx_description
1 polymer ?
#
loop_
_entity_poly.entity_id
_entity_poly.type
_entity_poly.pdbx_seq_one_letter_code
_entity_poly.pdbx_strand_id
1 'polypeptide(L)'
;MNFPENVDFFEKIFPYVRFLKIHNKHTVTTVLRVISGNNAYGVTLKNGTKQIEAFSTAILPFYLVSSYENTDVIYQWLLAARRSFKDERFSIFKCEVTGDSMVSAEVRRMGLETAPMIGLSVLAMIIFVVCSSLRRDPSRAKPWESLVGCLIPLLALLSTTGLLCWFGWKFQSIIVAAFFLVLSVGVDDVFIILRAWDRTNTDEEVPERMAQTLEESGPSILISSITNAMAFLIGMTSQTPAVRSFSLYSAIAISICFLYQLIMFSAVLAASGYRERSGLQSLLCWRKANPKARSAFVERIVTAQSVLIRRYSRIIATWPTRIVLLILMCGYYYACIVGISQLRTLISIEKMALPDSYLQTFQHSYEASLKNMQPISVFVLNPGDLRDPERLATIKQIVRDFENATYSYGPESTFFWIQAYEEFLNFYGETEDFTYAEVPTFFKSATYFYLSTFVKYNESACLDNDPRCITSFFFMTNFHKVTVSCPCVHT
;
A
#
# COMPACT_ATOMS: atom_id res chain seq x y z
N MET A 1 32.23 14.27 -23.25
CA MET A 1 32.35 15.70 -22.86
C MET A 1 32.88 15.74 -21.44
N ASN A 2 34.14 16.12 -21.29
CA ASN A 2 34.81 16.26 -20.00
C ASN A 2 34.20 17.45 -19.25
N PHE A 3 33.79 17.24 -18.01
CA PHE A 3 33.60 18.31 -17.04
C PHE A 3 34.61 18.09 -15.89
N PRO A 4 35.30 19.15 -15.43
CA PRO A 4 36.47 19.03 -14.59
C PRO A 4 36.11 18.80 -13.12
N GLU A 5 37.02 18.10 -12.44
CA GLU A 5 37.22 18.15 -11.00
C GLU A 5 37.39 19.62 -10.56
N ASN A 6 36.53 20.10 -9.67
CA ASN A 6 36.89 21.12 -8.70
C ASN A 6 35.89 21.10 -7.53
N VAL A 7 36.46 20.90 -6.37
CA VAL A 7 35.94 21.14 -5.03
C VAL A 7 35.42 22.57 -4.96
N ASP A 8 34.12 22.80 -5.16
CA ASP A 8 33.54 24.15 -5.00
C ASP A 8 32.00 24.20 -4.87
N PHE A 9 31.30 23.07 -4.82
CA PHE A 9 29.83 23.04 -4.70
C PHE A 9 29.34 23.14 -3.24
N PHE A 10 30.16 22.69 -2.28
CA PHE A 10 29.83 22.73 -0.84
C PHE A 10 30.12 24.08 -0.17
N GLU A 11 31.12 24.85 -0.64
CA GLU A 11 31.42 26.19 -0.09
C GLU A 11 30.44 27.27 -0.58
N LYS A 12 29.74 27.06 -1.69
CA LYS A 12 28.71 28.00 -2.19
C LYS A 12 27.34 27.90 -1.49
N ILE A 13 27.12 26.90 -0.64
CA ILE A 13 25.83 26.72 0.08
C ILE A 13 25.97 26.89 1.61
N PHE A 14 27.20 26.88 2.14
CA PHE A 14 27.48 27.02 3.58
C PHE A 14 27.97 28.41 4.09
N PRO A 15 27.51 29.58 3.59
CA PRO A 15 27.63 30.83 4.37
C PRO A 15 26.43 31.13 5.31
N TYR A 16 25.34 30.36 5.30
CA TYR A 16 24.09 30.75 5.97
C TYR A 16 23.88 30.21 7.40
N VAL A 17 24.89 30.32 8.27
CA VAL A 17 24.69 30.25 9.74
C VAL A 17 25.01 31.60 10.43
N ARG A 18 25.10 32.71 9.68
CA ARG A 18 25.13 34.07 10.25
C ARG A 18 24.10 34.96 9.55
N PHE A 19 23.19 35.52 10.36
CA PHE A 19 22.33 36.66 10.08
C PHE A 19 21.49 36.63 8.79
N LEU A 20 20.18 36.34 8.92
CA LEU A 20 19.19 36.61 7.86
C LEU A 20 18.41 37.89 8.17
N LYS A 21 18.89 38.99 7.59
CA LYS A 21 18.05 40.06 7.05
C LYS A 21 18.55 40.27 5.62
N ILE A 22 17.72 40.04 4.60
CA ILE A 22 17.74 40.72 3.29
C ILE A 22 16.54 40.24 2.45
N HIS A 23 15.82 41.23 1.92
CA HIS A 23 14.86 41.19 0.81
C HIS A 23 15.36 40.36 -0.38
N ASN A 24 14.58 39.42 -0.90
CA ASN A 24 13.67 39.64 -2.04
C ASN A 24 12.94 38.34 -2.43
N LYS A 25 11.80 38.54 -3.11
CA LYS A 25 10.72 37.61 -3.48
C LYS A 25 11.16 36.29 -4.13
N HIS A 26 10.89 35.16 -3.44
CA HIS A 26 10.28 33.90 -3.93
C HIS A 26 10.33 32.90 -2.76
N THR A 27 9.22 32.80 -2.03
CA THR A 27 9.11 32.19 -0.70
C THR A 27 9.05 30.65 -0.76
N VAL A 28 10.20 30.00 -0.54
CA VAL A 28 10.26 28.74 0.21
C VAL A 28 10.57 29.15 1.65
N THR A 29 9.51 29.32 2.46
CA THR A 29 9.64 29.73 3.86
C THR A 29 10.03 28.51 4.69
N THR A 30 11.33 28.21 4.77
CA THR A 30 11.85 27.21 5.71
C THR A 30 11.81 27.80 7.12
N VAL A 31 10.77 27.48 7.89
CA VAL A 31 10.69 27.82 9.32
C VAL A 31 11.57 26.81 10.07
N LEU A 32 12.85 27.16 10.28
CA LEU A 32 13.83 26.32 10.96
C LEU A 32 14.18 26.96 12.30
N ARG A 33 13.63 26.43 13.40
CA ARG A 33 14.22 26.40 14.76
C ARG A 33 13.17 25.90 15.77
N VAL A 34 13.11 24.59 15.99
CA VAL A 34 12.38 24.00 17.11
C VAL A 34 13.20 22.83 17.64
N ILE A 35 14.15 23.09 18.53
CA ILE A 35 14.49 22.10 19.56
C ILE A 35 13.71 22.55 20.79
N SER A 36 12.41 22.29 20.78
CA SER A 36 11.63 22.28 22.02
C SER A 36 11.90 20.93 22.69
N GLY A 37 11.81 20.86 24.02
CA GLY A 37 11.92 19.59 24.77
C GLY A 37 10.97 18.50 24.24
N ASN A 38 9.95 18.88 23.47
CA ASN A 38 9.00 17.98 22.81
C ASN A 38 9.59 17.14 21.65
N ASN A 39 10.82 17.41 21.23
CA ASN A 39 11.48 16.68 20.15
C ASN A 39 12.49 15.66 20.66
N ALA A 40 12.68 15.54 21.98
CA ALA A 40 13.57 14.57 22.61
C ALA A 40 12.78 13.43 23.26
N TYR A 41 13.17 12.20 22.95
CA TYR A 41 12.49 10.97 23.36
C TYR A 41 13.44 10.09 24.18
N GLY A 42 12.85 9.28 25.08
CA GLY A 42 13.61 8.40 25.97
C GLY A 42 14.51 9.19 26.94
N VAL A 43 13.95 10.26 27.51
CA VAL A 43 14.64 11.16 28.43
C VAL A 43 14.84 10.48 29.79
N THR A 44 16.07 10.50 30.30
CA THR A 44 16.39 10.16 31.69
C THR A 44 16.60 11.44 32.48
N LEU A 45 15.92 11.55 33.61
CA LEU A 45 16.03 12.69 34.52
C LEU A 45 17.01 12.37 35.64
N LYS A 46 17.80 13.36 36.04
CA LYS A 46 18.69 13.23 37.18
C LYS A 46 17.88 13.15 38.48
N ASN A 47 18.12 12.11 39.28
CA ASN A 47 17.35 11.81 40.51
C ASN A 47 17.10 13.05 41.38
N GLY A 48 15.82 13.35 41.62
CA GLY A 48 15.39 14.46 42.48
C GLY A 48 15.42 15.85 41.82
N THR A 49 15.76 15.96 40.53
CA THR A 49 15.75 17.24 39.79
C THR A 49 14.97 17.13 38.49
N LYS A 50 14.41 18.25 38.01
CA LYS A 50 13.79 18.35 36.67
C LYS A 50 14.83 18.52 35.54
N GLN A 51 16.11 18.24 35.80
CA GLN A 51 17.17 18.37 34.79
C GLN A 51 17.32 17.08 33.98
N ILE A 52 17.39 17.26 32.66
CA ILE A 52 17.64 16.19 31.69
C ILE A 52 19.09 15.73 31.83
N GLU A 53 19.29 14.43 32.09
CA GLU A 53 20.61 13.80 32.18
C GLU A 53 21.05 13.22 30.83
N ALA A 54 20.14 12.51 30.16
CA ALA A 54 20.35 11.99 28.82
C ALA A 54 19.02 11.85 28.07
N PHE A 55 19.10 11.70 26.75
CA PHE A 55 17.97 11.34 25.89
C PHE A 55 18.45 10.31 24.86
N SER A 56 17.55 9.44 24.40
CA SER A 56 17.93 8.37 23.48
C SER A 56 17.77 8.76 22.01
N THR A 57 16.72 9.51 21.66
CA THR A 57 16.41 9.86 20.26
C THR A 57 15.86 11.28 20.17
N ALA A 58 16.20 12.00 19.11
CA ALA A 58 15.60 13.29 18.80
C ALA A 58 14.92 13.24 17.42
N ILE A 59 13.68 13.71 17.33
CA ILE A 59 12.92 13.77 16.07
C ILE A 59 12.71 15.23 15.70
N LEU A 60 13.20 15.62 14.52
CA LEU A 60 13.10 16.99 14.02
C LEU A 60 12.15 17.01 12.82
N PRO A 61 10.91 17.51 12.97
CA PRO A 61 9.99 17.63 11.85
C PRO A 61 10.41 18.80 10.95
N PHE A 62 10.60 18.52 9.66
CA PHE A 62 10.83 19.53 8.63
C PHE A 62 9.60 19.63 7.73
N TYR A 63 8.92 20.77 7.77
CA TYR A 63 7.78 21.04 6.90
C TYR A 63 8.26 21.66 5.60
N LEU A 64 8.23 20.87 4.52
CA LEU A 64 8.57 21.30 3.17
C LEU A 64 7.28 21.53 2.39
N VAL A 65 7.07 22.76 1.93
CA VAL A 65 5.92 23.11 1.08
C VAL A 65 6.39 23.11 -0.37
N SER A 66 5.76 22.29 -1.22
CA SER A 66 5.98 22.27 -2.66
C SER A 66 4.66 22.06 -3.40
N SER A 67 4.59 22.53 -4.65
CA SER A 67 3.48 22.22 -5.56
C SER A 67 3.54 20.73 -5.95
N TYR A 68 2.36 20.09 -6.13
CA TYR A 68 2.24 18.67 -6.50
C TYR A 68 3.03 18.29 -7.76
N GLU A 69 3.23 19.23 -8.70
CA GLU A 69 3.99 19.02 -9.94
C GLU A 69 5.50 18.85 -9.70
N ASN A 70 6.06 19.38 -8.61
CA ASN A 70 7.50 19.38 -8.33
C ASN A 70 7.89 18.39 -7.22
N THR A 71 7.21 17.23 -7.15
CA THR A 71 7.47 16.21 -6.13
C THR A 71 8.88 15.62 -6.24
N ASP A 72 9.45 15.57 -7.45
CA ASP A 72 10.81 15.07 -7.70
C ASP A 72 11.89 15.92 -7.02
N VAL A 73 11.67 17.24 -6.89
CA VAL A 73 12.62 18.14 -6.22
C VAL A 73 12.73 17.81 -4.73
N ILE A 74 11.61 17.50 -4.07
CA ILE A 74 11.60 17.07 -2.67
C ILE A 74 12.35 15.74 -2.52
N TYR A 75 12.12 14.80 -3.44
CA TYR A 75 12.82 13.52 -3.41
C TYR A 75 14.34 13.69 -3.55
N GLN A 76 14.80 14.53 -4.48
CA GLN A 76 16.23 14.85 -4.64
C GLN A 76 16.81 15.56 -3.42
N TRP A 77 16.07 16.49 -2.83
CA TRP A 77 16.48 17.16 -1.59
C TRP A 77 16.64 16.18 -0.43
N LEU A 78 15.67 15.27 -0.23
CA LEU A 78 15.74 14.25 0.81
C LEU A 78 16.91 13.29 0.57
N LEU A 79 17.17 12.90 -0.69
CA LEU A 79 18.32 12.08 -1.04
C LEU A 79 19.64 12.79 -0.73
N ALA A 80 19.74 14.07 -1.05
CA ALA A 80 20.91 14.88 -0.74
C ALA A 80 21.12 15.00 0.77
N ALA A 81 20.06 15.30 1.53
CA ALA A 81 20.09 15.35 3.00
C ALA A 81 20.59 14.02 3.59
N ARG A 82 20.05 12.90 3.09
CA ARG A 82 20.48 11.57 3.53
C ARG A 82 21.95 11.25 3.21
N ARG A 83 22.47 11.73 2.08
CA ARG A 83 23.89 11.58 1.74
C ARG A 83 24.76 12.41 2.68
N SER A 84 24.37 13.65 2.96
CA SER A 84 25.09 14.52 3.90
C SER A 84 25.16 13.94 5.32
N PHE A 85 24.14 13.20 5.75
CA PHE A 85 24.17 12.50 7.04
C PHE A 85 25.15 11.33 7.13
N LYS A 86 25.75 10.91 6.01
CA LYS A 86 26.83 9.91 6.00
C LYS A 86 28.23 10.53 6.16
N ASP A 87 28.36 11.86 6.13
CA ASP A 87 29.64 12.53 6.35
C ASP A 87 30.18 12.23 7.75
N GLU A 88 31.51 12.17 7.90
CA GLU A 88 32.17 11.91 9.19
C GLU A 88 31.77 12.89 10.31
N ARG A 89 31.36 14.10 9.94
CA ARG A 89 30.83 15.13 10.87
C ARG A 89 29.61 14.66 11.66
N PHE A 90 28.83 13.73 11.11
CA PHE A 90 27.65 13.16 11.74
C PHE A 90 27.89 11.75 12.29
N SER A 91 29.13 11.23 12.28
CA SER A 91 29.45 9.88 12.78
C SER A 91 29.08 9.64 14.24
N ILE A 92 28.99 10.72 15.04
CA ILE A 92 28.56 10.69 16.45
C ILE A 92 27.06 10.35 16.59
N PHE A 93 26.25 10.70 15.58
CA PHE A 93 24.79 10.53 15.62
C PHE A 93 24.32 9.60 14.51
N LYS A 94 23.47 8.63 14.84
CA LYS A 94 22.76 7.86 13.82
C LYS A 94 21.61 8.71 13.25
N CYS A 95 21.90 9.48 12.22
CA CYS A 95 20.93 10.35 11.55
C CYS A 95 20.19 9.61 10.44
N GLU A 96 18.86 9.59 10.50
CA GLU A 96 17.99 9.05 9.46
C GLU A 96 16.93 10.07 9.06
N VAL A 97 16.56 10.08 7.79
CA VAL A 97 15.54 10.99 7.24
C VAL A 97 14.59 10.20 6.35
N THR A 98 13.31 10.53 6.44
CA THR A 98 12.27 9.97 5.58
C THR A 98 11.28 11.04 5.17
N GLY A 99 10.47 10.73 4.17
CA GLY A 99 9.34 11.53 3.72
C GLY A 99 8.49 10.76 2.71
N ASP A 100 7.28 11.26 2.44
CA ASP A 100 6.29 10.58 1.61
C ASP A 100 6.80 10.22 0.20
N SER A 101 7.63 11.09 -0.39
CA SER A 101 8.23 10.84 -1.70
C SER A 101 9.27 9.73 -1.70
N MET A 102 10.04 9.57 -0.61
CA MET A 102 10.97 8.45 -0.46
C MET A 102 10.25 7.13 -0.20
N VAL A 103 9.22 7.14 0.66
CA VAL A 103 8.37 5.96 0.89
C VAL A 103 7.72 5.50 -0.41
N SER A 104 7.17 6.45 -1.18
CA SER A 104 6.61 6.16 -2.51
C SER A 104 7.65 5.58 -3.48
N ALA A 105 8.89 6.08 -3.43
CA ALA A 105 9.99 5.55 -4.24
C ALA A 105 10.39 4.12 -3.85
N GLU A 106 10.42 3.79 -2.56
CA GLU A 106 10.69 2.42 -2.08
C GLU A 106 9.57 1.44 -2.45
N VAL A 107 8.31 1.87 -2.33
CA VAL A 107 7.16 1.06 -2.79
C VAL A 107 7.24 0.83 -4.31
N ARG A 108 7.65 1.83 -5.09
CA ARG A 108 7.88 1.69 -6.53
C ARG A 108 9.04 0.74 -6.83
N ARG A 109 10.14 0.83 -6.09
CA ARG A 109 11.31 -0.06 -6.19
C ARG A 109 10.93 -1.51 -5.94
N MET A 110 10.13 -1.77 -4.90
CA MET A 110 9.58 -3.11 -4.63
C MET A 110 8.82 -3.65 -5.85
N GLY A 111 7.99 -2.84 -6.50
CA GLY A 111 7.30 -3.23 -7.73
C GLY A 111 8.25 -3.57 -8.90
N LEU A 112 9.33 -2.80 -9.08
CA LEU A 112 10.29 -3.01 -10.16
C LEU A 112 11.20 -4.23 -9.91
N GLU A 113 11.68 -4.43 -8.69
CA GLU A 113 12.54 -5.57 -8.33
C GLU A 113 11.77 -6.90 -8.33
N THR A 114 10.47 -6.87 -8.04
CA THR A 114 9.62 -8.07 -8.09
C THR A 114 9.21 -8.46 -9.52
N ALA A 115 9.08 -7.50 -10.44
CA ALA A 115 8.69 -7.73 -11.83
C ALA A 115 9.42 -8.89 -12.57
N PRO A 116 10.77 -9.04 -12.51
CA PRO A 116 11.44 -10.17 -13.17
C PRO A 116 11.06 -11.54 -12.58
N MET A 117 10.81 -11.61 -11.27
CA MET A 117 10.35 -12.83 -10.60
C MET A 117 8.93 -13.22 -11.06
N ILE A 118 8.11 -12.22 -11.40
CA ILE A 118 6.80 -12.43 -12.04
C ILE A 118 6.97 -13.05 -13.42
N GLY A 119 7.88 -12.52 -14.24
CA GLY A 119 8.18 -13.11 -15.55
C GLY A 119 8.60 -14.58 -15.44
N LEU A 120 9.48 -14.90 -14.49
CA LEU A 120 9.95 -16.28 -14.26
C LEU A 120 8.83 -17.24 -13.84
N SER A 121 7.95 -16.80 -12.95
CA SER A 121 6.82 -17.61 -12.47
C SER A 121 5.76 -17.83 -13.54
N VAL A 122 5.46 -16.82 -14.36
CA VAL A 122 4.60 -16.98 -15.55
C VAL A 122 5.20 -17.97 -16.53
N LEU A 123 6.51 -17.89 -16.79
CA LEU A 123 7.22 -18.85 -17.66
C LEU A 123 7.14 -20.28 -17.10
N ALA A 124 7.40 -20.46 -15.80
CA ALA A 124 7.31 -21.76 -15.14
C ALA A 124 5.90 -22.35 -15.24
N MET A 125 4.86 -21.52 -15.07
CA MET A 125 3.48 -21.93 -15.21
C MET A 125 3.15 -22.32 -16.66
N ILE A 126 3.60 -21.56 -17.66
CA ILE A 126 3.44 -21.92 -19.09
C ILE A 126 4.10 -23.28 -19.38
N ILE A 127 5.34 -23.49 -18.90
CA ILE A 127 6.04 -24.77 -19.06
C ILE A 127 5.24 -25.91 -18.41
N PHE A 128 4.73 -25.70 -17.20
CA PHE A 128 3.91 -26.68 -16.50
C PHE A 128 2.64 -27.03 -17.28
N VAL A 129 1.91 -26.03 -17.79
CA VAL A 129 0.66 -26.24 -18.53
C VAL A 129 0.91 -26.93 -19.88
N VAL A 130 1.95 -26.52 -20.61
CA VAL A 130 2.34 -27.16 -21.88
C VAL A 130 2.78 -28.61 -21.66
N CYS A 131 3.59 -28.88 -20.62
CA CYS A 131 3.99 -30.24 -20.27
C CYS A 131 2.79 -31.11 -19.85
N SER A 132 1.83 -30.54 -19.11
CA SER A 132 0.61 -31.23 -18.68
C SER A 132 -0.32 -31.57 -19.86
N SER A 133 -0.23 -30.83 -20.97
CA SER A 133 -1.00 -31.05 -22.19
C SER A 133 -0.47 -32.17 -23.08
N LEU A 134 0.67 -32.78 -22.73
CA LEU A 134 1.22 -33.93 -23.45
C LEU A 134 0.42 -35.20 -23.14
N ARG A 135 -0.09 -35.85 -24.18
CA ARG A 135 -0.94 -37.05 -24.08
C ARG A 135 -0.26 -38.29 -24.66
N ARG A 136 -0.82 -39.46 -24.34
CA ARG A 136 -0.33 -40.78 -24.80
C ARG A 136 -0.32 -40.91 -26.32
N ASP A 137 -1.30 -40.29 -26.98
CA ASP A 137 -1.37 -40.22 -28.44
C ASP A 137 -0.80 -38.88 -28.94
N PRO A 138 0.29 -38.88 -29.75
CA PRO A 138 0.94 -37.65 -30.22
C PRO A 138 0.05 -36.75 -31.11
N SER A 139 -0.98 -37.32 -31.75
CA SER A 139 -1.97 -36.57 -32.53
C SER A 139 -2.92 -35.75 -31.64
N ARG A 140 -3.19 -36.26 -30.43
CA ARG A 140 -4.09 -35.65 -29.43
C ARG A 140 -3.38 -34.72 -28.46
N ALA A 141 -2.05 -34.66 -28.46
CA ALA A 141 -1.31 -33.67 -27.69
C ALA A 141 -1.73 -32.26 -28.13
N LYS A 142 -1.86 -31.32 -27.18
CA LYS A 142 -2.29 -29.93 -27.47
C LYS A 142 -1.39 -28.83 -26.87
N PRO A 143 -0.04 -28.91 -27.04
CA PRO A 143 0.89 -27.90 -26.52
C PRO A 143 0.64 -26.49 -27.05
N TRP A 144 0.20 -26.32 -28.30
CA TRP A 144 0.02 -24.99 -28.90
C TRP A 144 -1.25 -24.31 -28.38
N GLU A 145 -2.31 -25.09 -28.25
CA GLU A 145 -3.59 -24.69 -27.69
C GLU A 145 -3.40 -24.31 -26.22
N SER A 146 -2.67 -25.13 -25.44
CA SER A 146 -2.32 -24.82 -24.05
C SER A 146 -1.44 -23.57 -23.91
N LEU A 147 -0.50 -23.34 -24.84
CA LEU A 147 0.30 -22.12 -24.87
C LEU A 147 -0.59 -20.89 -25.12
N VAL A 148 -1.44 -20.94 -26.14
CA VAL A 148 -2.37 -19.84 -26.46
C VAL A 148 -3.35 -19.61 -25.31
N GLY A 149 -3.84 -20.68 -24.69
CA GLY A 149 -4.68 -20.61 -23.50
C GLY A 149 -4.00 -19.89 -22.33
N CYS A 150 -2.69 -20.08 -22.11
CA CYS A 150 -1.95 -19.32 -21.09
C CYS A 150 -1.73 -17.85 -21.45
N LEU A 151 -1.71 -17.51 -22.75
CA LEU A 151 -1.55 -16.14 -23.22
C LEU A 151 -2.85 -15.34 -23.14
N ILE A 152 -4.01 -15.98 -23.19
CA ILE A 152 -5.32 -15.32 -23.15
C ILE A 152 -5.52 -14.47 -21.88
N PRO A 153 -5.27 -14.97 -20.66
CA PRO A 153 -5.39 -14.15 -19.45
C PRO A 153 -4.46 -12.94 -19.45
N LEU A 154 -3.25 -13.09 -20.01
CA LEU A 154 -2.30 -11.97 -20.15
C LEU A 154 -2.82 -10.91 -21.13
N LEU A 155 -3.39 -11.33 -22.26
CA LEU A 155 -4.03 -10.43 -23.21
C LEU A 155 -5.24 -9.72 -22.60
N ALA A 156 -6.05 -10.43 -21.81
CA ALA A 156 -7.18 -9.86 -21.10
C ALA A 156 -6.72 -8.77 -20.11
N LEU A 157 -5.68 -9.04 -19.31
CA LEU A 157 -5.09 -8.05 -18.40
C LEU A 157 -4.55 -6.81 -19.12
N LEU A 158 -3.84 -7.00 -20.24
CA LEU A 158 -3.33 -5.90 -21.05
C LEU A 158 -4.48 -5.06 -21.62
N SER A 159 -5.52 -5.72 -22.12
CA SER A 159 -6.71 -5.06 -22.66
C SER A 159 -7.47 -4.28 -21.57
N THR A 160 -7.64 -4.84 -20.37
CA THR A 160 -8.25 -4.14 -19.22
C THR A 160 -7.42 -2.95 -18.80
N THR A 161 -6.10 -3.10 -18.73
CA THR A 161 -5.21 -2.00 -18.36
C THR A 161 -5.29 -0.87 -19.37
N GLY A 162 -5.27 -1.19 -20.67
CA GLY A 162 -5.45 -0.20 -21.73
C GLY A 162 -6.82 0.49 -21.66
N LEU A 163 -7.90 -0.28 -21.46
CA LEU A 163 -9.26 0.22 -21.37
C LEU A 163 -9.45 1.18 -20.17
N LEU A 164 -8.98 0.79 -18.98
CA LEU A 164 -9.12 1.60 -17.78
C LEU A 164 -8.23 2.83 -17.79
N CYS A 165 -7.01 2.72 -18.30
CA CYS A 165 -6.14 3.88 -18.52
C CYS A 165 -6.77 4.86 -19.52
N TRP A 166 -7.48 4.36 -20.55
CA TRP A 166 -8.21 5.22 -21.49
C TRP A 166 -9.36 5.99 -20.82
N PHE A 167 -10.05 5.37 -19.85
CA PHE A 167 -11.04 6.05 -18.99
C PHE A 167 -10.42 6.96 -17.92
N GLY A 168 -9.09 7.14 -17.89
CA GLY A 168 -8.40 8.05 -16.97
C GLY A 168 -8.11 7.47 -15.59
N TRP A 169 -8.26 6.15 -15.39
CA TRP A 169 -7.87 5.51 -14.14
C TRP A 169 -6.35 5.41 -14.02
N LYS A 170 -5.83 5.76 -12.84
CA LYS A 170 -4.38 5.74 -12.57
C LYS A 170 -3.90 4.32 -12.30
N PHE A 171 -2.80 3.94 -12.93
CA PHE A 171 -2.14 2.65 -12.68
C PHE A 171 -1.38 2.68 -11.35
N GLN A 172 -1.70 1.75 -10.45
CA GLN A 172 -1.04 1.58 -9.15
C GLN A 172 -0.21 0.29 -9.13
N SER A 173 0.90 0.29 -8.39
CA SER A 173 1.79 -0.88 -8.25
C SER A 173 1.08 -2.16 -7.78
N ILE A 174 0.04 -2.06 -6.96
CA ILE A 174 -0.73 -3.23 -6.47
C ILE A 174 -1.46 -3.98 -7.60
N ILE A 175 -1.77 -3.31 -8.72
CA ILE A 175 -2.46 -3.91 -9.86
C ILE A 175 -1.59 -5.01 -10.48
N VAL A 176 -0.26 -4.94 -10.34
CA VAL A 176 0.65 -6.00 -10.80
C VAL A 176 0.32 -7.34 -10.14
N ALA A 177 -0.17 -7.37 -8.89
CA ALA A 177 -0.60 -8.60 -8.24
C ALA A 177 -1.86 -9.21 -8.89
N ALA A 178 -2.70 -8.40 -9.52
CA ALA A 178 -3.89 -8.88 -10.24
C ALA A 178 -3.48 -9.75 -11.44
N PHE A 179 -2.26 -9.57 -11.97
CA PHE A 179 -1.78 -10.37 -13.08
C PHE A 179 -1.71 -11.86 -12.71
N PHE A 180 -1.18 -12.17 -11.53
CA PHE A 180 -1.14 -13.54 -11.02
C PHE A 180 -2.53 -14.12 -10.76
N LEU A 181 -3.41 -13.30 -10.22
CA LEU A 181 -4.74 -13.71 -9.86
C LEU A 181 -5.52 -14.12 -11.11
N VAL A 182 -5.57 -13.22 -12.10
CA VAL A 182 -6.31 -13.45 -13.35
C VAL A 182 -5.67 -14.56 -14.17
N LEU A 183 -4.34 -14.68 -14.16
CA LEU A 183 -3.64 -15.78 -14.81
C LEU A 183 -4.01 -17.13 -14.19
N SER A 184 -4.08 -17.21 -12.86
CA SER A 184 -4.44 -18.44 -12.15
C SER A 184 -5.87 -18.86 -12.43
N VAL A 185 -6.81 -17.91 -12.39
CA VAL A 185 -8.22 -18.16 -12.74
C VAL A 185 -8.34 -18.57 -14.20
N GLY A 186 -7.73 -17.82 -15.11
CA GLY A 186 -7.93 -18.02 -16.54
C GLY A 186 -7.27 -19.29 -17.10
N VAL A 187 -6.20 -19.79 -16.47
CA VAL A 187 -5.58 -21.08 -16.82
C VAL A 187 -6.44 -22.26 -16.36
N ASP A 188 -7.15 -22.15 -15.23
CA ASP A 188 -8.07 -23.20 -14.76
C ASP A 188 -9.19 -23.46 -15.78
N ASP A 189 -9.81 -22.40 -16.28
CA ASP A 189 -10.86 -22.49 -17.31
C ASP A 189 -10.35 -23.18 -18.59
N VAL A 190 -9.13 -22.85 -19.03
CA VAL A 190 -8.48 -23.47 -20.19
C VAL A 190 -8.33 -24.98 -19.98
N PHE A 191 -7.96 -25.44 -18.78
CA PHE A 191 -7.88 -26.86 -18.48
C PHE A 191 -9.24 -27.56 -18.50
N ILE A 192 -10.29 -26.90 -17.99
CA ILE A 192 -11.64 -27.45 -18.00
C ILE A 192 -12.10 -27.64 -19.45
N ILE A 193 -11.95 -26.63 -20.31
CA ILE A 193 -12.33 -26.71 -21.74
C ILE A 193 -11.51 -27.79 -22.45
N LEU A 194 -10.18 -27.82 -22.28
CA LEU A 194 -9.33 -28.84 -22.90
C LEU A 194 -9.69 -30.26 -22.47
N ARG A 195 -10.11 -30.43 -21.22
CA ARG A 195 -10.49 -31.75 -20.70
C ARG A 195 -11.86 -32.19 -21.21
N ALA A 196 -12.82 -31.28 -21.33
CA ALA A 196 -14.11 -31.53 -21.96
C ALA A 196 -13.92 -31.90 -23.44
N TRP A 197 -13.09 -31.15 -24.17
CA TRP A 197 -12.77 -31.45 -25.58
C TRP A 197 -12.21 -32.86 -25.76
N ASP A 198 -11.33 -33.28 -24.85
CA ASP A 198 -10.70 -34.59 -24.94
C ASP A 198 -11.62 -35.78 -24.58
N ARG A 199 -12.78 -35.52 -24.00
CA ARG A 199 -13.83 -36.53 -23.79
C ARG A 199 -14.72 -36.72 -25.02
N THR A 200 -14.76 -35.74 -25.92
CA THR A 200 -15.55 -35.83 -27.17
C THR A 200 -15.01 -36.90 -28.10
N ASN A 201 -15.90 -37.46 -28.94
CA ASN A 201 -15.51 -38.45 -29.93
C ASN A 201 -14.76 -37.79 -31.09
N THR A 202 -13.64 -38.37 -31.52
CA THR A 202 -12.81 -37.82 -32.60
C THR A 202 -13.43 -37.98 -34.00
N ASP A 203 -14.41 -38.85 -34.14
CA ASP A 203 -15.03 -39.18 -35.43
C ASP A 203 -16.16 -38.21 -35.82
N GLU A 204 -16.64 -37.40 -34.88
CA GLU A 204 -17.69 -36.40 -35.08
C GLU A 204 -17.17 -35.13 -35.79
N GLU A 205 -18.09 -34.35 -36.35
CA GLU A 205 -17.73 -33.09 -36.98
C GLU A 205 -17.23 -32.07 -35.96
N VAL A 206 -16.24 -31.26 -36.36
CA VAL A 206 -15.60 -30.27 -35.47
C VAL A 206 -16.61 -29.29 -34.84
N PRO A 207 -17.62 -28.78 -35.57
CA PRO A 207 -18.65 -27.93 -34.97
C PRO A 207 -19.46 -28.65 -33.87
N GLU A 208 -19.80 -29.91 -34.08
CA GLU A 208 -20.59 -30.72 -33.13
C GLU A 208 -19.77 -31.04 -31.87
N ARG A 209 -18.49 -31.39 -32.04
CA ARG A 209 -17.56 -31.58 -30.91
C ARG A 209 -17.39 -30.29 -30.09
N MET A 210 -17.34 -29.14 -30.76
CA MET A 210 -17.24 -27.85 -30.06
C MET A 210 -18.51 -27.55 -29.28
N ALA A 211 -19.68 -27.82 -29.86
CA ALA A 211 -20.96 -27.67 -29.18
C ALA A 211 -21.02 -28.54 -27.90
N GLN A 212 -20.68 -29.83 -28.00
CA GLN A 212 -20.62 -30.73 -26.85
C GLN A 212 -19.61 -30.27 -25.78
N THR A 213 -18.44 -29.78 -26.20
CA THR A 213 -17.41 -29.29 -25.28
C THR A 213 -17.90 -28.09 -24.48
N LEU A 214 -18.53 -27.12 -25.15
CA LEU A 214 -19.07 -25.92 -24.51
C LEU A 214 -20.34 -26.23 -23.71
N GLU A 215 -21.13 -27.21 -24.10
CA GLU A 215 -22.27 -27.69 -23.32
C GLU A 215 -21.83 -28.31 -21.99
N GLU A 216 -20.77 -29.13 -21.97
CA GLU A 216 -20.25 -29.75 -20.75
C GLU A 216 -19.49 -28.73 -19.85
N SER A 217 -18.63 -27.89 -20.43
CA SER A 217 -17.72 -27.01 -19.67
C SER A 217 -18.22 -25.58 -19.46
N GLY A 218 -19.02 -25.05 -20.39
CA GLY A 218 -19.46 -23.66 -20.42
C GLY A 218 -20.21 -23.19 -19.17
N PRO A 219 -21.22 -23.95 -18.66
CA PRO A 219 -21.94 -23.55 -17.45
C PRO A 219 -21.04 -23.42 -16.22
N SER A 220 -20.06 -24.33 -16.06
CA SER A 220 -19.12 -24.28 -14.94
C SER A 220 -18.23 -23.03 -15.00
N ILE A 221 -17.72 -22.71 -16.19
CA ILE A 221 -16.83 -21.56 -16.40
C ILE A 221 -17.58 -20.24 -16.22
N LEU A 222 -18.82 -20.17 -16.72
CA LEU A 222 -19.70 -19.00 -16.54
C LEU A 222 -19.96 -18.74 -15.05
N ILE A 223 -20.31 -19.76 -14.28
CA ILE A 223 -20.58 -19.64 -12.84
C ILE A 223 -19.31 -19.18 -12.11
N SER A 224 -18.16 -19.80 -12.40
CA SER A 224 -16.87 -19.41 -11.79
C SER A 224 -16.50 -17.96 -12.12
N SER A 225 -16.60 -17.57 -13.39
CA SER A 225 -16.24 -16.22 -13.85
C SER A 225 -17.14 -15.14 -13.27
N ILE A 226 -18.47 -15.37 -13.24
CA ILE A 226 -19.42 -14.42 -12.66
C ILE A 226 -19.21 -14.31 -11.15
N THR A 227 -19.02 -15.41 -10.44
CA THR A 227 -18.82 -15.37 -8.98
C THR A 227 -17.53 -14.64 -8.60
N ASN A 228 -16.43 -14.88 -9.35
CA ASN A 228 -15.19 -14.14 -9.18
C ASN A 228 -15.35 -12.64 -9.50
N ALA A 229 -15.99 -12.30 -10.62
CA ALA A 229 -16.24 -10.90 -10.98
C ALA A 229 -17.09 -10.18 -9.91
N MET A 230 -18.16 -10.81 -9.42
CA MET A 230 -18.99 -10.26 -8.34
C MET A 230 -18.21 -10.07 -7.04
N ALA A 231 -17.36 -11.02 -6.66
CA ALA A 231 -16.53 -10.89 -5.46
C ALA A 231 -15.59 -9.67 -5.52
N PHE A 232 -14.98 -9.42 -6.69
CA PHE A 232 -14.17 -8.22 -6.89
C PHE A 232 -15.00 -6.94 -6.98
N LEU A 233 -16.19 -6.97 -7.58
CA LEU A 233 -17.11 -5.83 -7.59
C LEU A 233 -17.51 -5.43 -6.16
N ILE A 234 -17.78 -6.39 -5.27
CA ILE A 234 -18.02 -6.12 -3.84
C ILE A 234 -16.77 -5.48 -3.21
N GLY A 235 -15.58 -5.93 -3.59
CA GLY A 235 -14.31 -5.34 -3.16
C GLY A 235 -14.14 -3.86 -3.52
N MET A 236 -14.88 -3.32 -4.51
CA MET A 236 -14.88 -1.89 -4.83
C MET A 236 -15.51 -1.02 -3.73
N THR A 237 -16.29 -1.61 -2.83
CA THR A 237 -16.90 -0.87 -1.71
C THR A 237 -15.88 -0.49 -0.61
N SER A 238 -14.69 -1.11 -0.61
CA SER A 238 -13.63 -0.86 0.38
C SER A 238 -13.29 0.63 0.51
N GLN A 239 -13.05 1.15 1.71
CA GLN A 239 -12.69 2.58 1.91
C GLN A 239 -11.29 2.93 1.38
N THR A 240 -10.43 1.93 1.18
CA THR A 240 -9.04 2.12 0.77
C THR A 240 -8.91 2.26 -0.76
N PRO A 241 -8.47 3.42 -1.30
CA PRO A 241 -8.46 3.66 -2.75
C PRO A 241 -7.62 2.67 -3.56
N ALA A 242 -6.52 2.17 -2.98
CA ALA A 242 -5.67 1.16 -3.60
C ALA A 242 -6.41 -0.17 -3.82
N VAL A 243 -7.20 -0.62 -2.84
CA VAL A 243 -8.00 -1.85 -2.94
C VAL A 243 -9.17 -1.65 -3.91
N ARG A 244 -9.82 -0.47 -3.90
CA ARG A 244 -10.86 -0.14 -4.88
C ARG A 244 -10.37 -0.26 -6.32
N SER A 245 -9.18 0.28 -6.58
CA SER A 245 -8.59 0.25 -7.92
C SER A 245 -8.20 -1.18 -8.30
N PHE A 246 -7.53 -1.90 -7.40
CA PHE A 246 -7.18 -3.31 -7.60
C PHE A 246 -8.39 -4.20 -7.93
N SER A 247 -9.48 -4.02 -7.20
CA SER A 247 -10.70 -4.82 -7.37
C SER A 247 -11.43 -4.49 -8.67
N LEU A 248 -11.53 -3.22 -9.04
CA LEU A 248 -12.07 -2.80 -10.35
C LEU A 248 -11.29 -3.40 -11.52
N TYR A 249 -9.95 -3.30 -11.50
CA TYR A 249 -9.10 -3.89 -12.53
C TYR A 249 -9.27 -5.40 -12.61
N SER A 250 -9.34 -6.09 -11.47
CA SER A 250 -9.52 -7.55 -11.43
C SER A 250 -10.89 -7.98 -11.97
N ALA A 251 -11.98 -7.29 -11.59
CA ALA A 251 -13.33 -7.60 -12.05
C ALA A 251 -13.47 -7.49 -13.57
N ILE A 252 -12.95 -6.41 -14.16
CA ILE A 252 -13.01 -6.20 -15.61
C ILE A 252 -12.07 -7.18 -16.32
N ALA A 253 -10.87 -7.44 -15.80
CA ALA A 253 -9.95 -8.42 -16.37
C ALA A 253 -10.52 -9.84 -16.41
N ILE A 254 -11.20 -10.29 -15.35
CA ILE A 254 -11.87 -11.60 -15.34
C ILE A 254 -13.01 -11.62 -16.36
N SER A 255 -13.79 -10.55 -16.45
CA SER A 255 -14.89 -10.45 -17.41
C SER A 255 -14.41 -10.51 -18.87
N ILE A 256 -13.33 -9.79 -19.20
CA ILE A 256 -12.72 -9.84 -20.54
C ILE A 256 -12.04 -11.20 -20.77
N CYS A 257 -11.38 -11.77 -19.77
CA CYS A 257 -10.76 -13.09 -19.86
C CYS A 257 -11.78 -14.17 -20.21
N PHE A 258 -12.94 -14.16 -19.54
CA PHE A 258 -14.06 -15.05 -19.84
C PHE A 258 -14.53 -14.92 -21.31
N LEU A 259 -14.70 -13.69 -21.81
CA LEU A 259 -15.07 -13.45 -23.21
C LEU A 259 -14.00 -13.97 -24.19
N TYR A 260 -12.71 -13.73 -23.88
CA TYR A 260 -11.61 -14.23 -24.71
C TYR A 260 -11.52 -15.75 -24.69
N GLN A 261 -11.78 -16.41 -23.57
CA GLN A 261 -11.86 -17.87 -23.52
C GLN A 261 -13.01 -18.39 -24.39
N LEU A 262 -14.22 -17.84 -24.25
CA LEU A 262 -15.35 -18.33 -25.04
C LEU A 262 -15.18 -18.11 -26.55
N ILE A 263 -14.58 -16.99 -26.96
CA ILE A 263 -14.46 -16.64 -28.38
C ILE A 263 -13.12 -17.10 -28.95
N MET A 264 -12.02 -16.58 -28.41
CA MET A 264 -10.68 -16.78 -28.96
C MET A 264 -10.15 -18.19 -28.68
N PHE A 265 -10.32 -18.72 -27.47
CA PHE A 265 -9.85 -20.06 -27.15
C PHE A 265 -10.64 -21.13 -27.90
N SER A 266 -11.97 -21.01 -27.95
CA SER A 266 -12.83 -21.90 -28.73
C SER A 266 -12.47 -21.90 -30.21
N ALA A 267 -12.15 -20.74 -30.81
CA ALA A 267 -11.70 -20.68 -32.20
C ALA A 267 -10.38 -21.42 -32.44
N VAL A 268 -9.41 -21.26 -31.53
CA VAL A 268 -8.12 -21.97 -31.59
C VAL A 268 -8.32 -23.48 -31.43
N LEU A 269 -9.23 -23.88 -30.55
CA LEU A 269 -9.57 -25.28 -30.33
C LEU A 269 -10.33 -25.90 -31.51
N ALA A 270 -11.20 -25.15 -32.19
CA ALA A 270 -11.83 -25.58 -33.43
C ALA A 270 -10.80 -25.81 -34.54
N ALA A 271 -9.84 -24.88 -34.70
CA ALA A 271 -8.73 -25.03 -35.63
C ALA A 271 -7.88 -26.29 -35.31
N SER A 272 -7.64 -26.55 -34.02
CA SER A 272 -7.02 -27.79 -33.53
C SER A 272 -7.83 -29.03 -33.90
N GLY A 273 -9.16 -28.97 -33.81
CA GLY A 273 -10.04 -30.07 -34.21
C GLY A 273 -9.90 -30.48 -35.67
N TYR A 274 -9.80 -29.51 -36.58
CA TYR A 274 -9.54 -29.78 -38.01
C TYR A 274 -8.15 -30.39 -38.24
N ARG A 275 -7.14 -29.95 -37.47
CA ARG A 275 -5.79 -30.54 -37.48
C ARG A 275 -5.81 -31.99 -37.00
N GLU A 276 -6.53 -32.27 -35.92
CA GLU A 276 -6.65 -33.59 -35.31
C GLU A 276 -7.32 -34.59 -36.27
N ARG A 277 -8.40 -34.17 -36.95
CA ARG A 277 -9.08 -34.96 -37.99
C ARG A 277 -8.17 -35.28 -39.18
N SER A 278 -7.28 -34.36 -39.54
CA SER A 278 -6.30 -34.56 -40.62
C SER A 278 -5.13 -35.48 -40.21
N GLY A 279 -5.09 -35.93 -38.95
CA GLY A 279 -4.04 -36.80 -38.43
C GLY A 279 -2.66 -36.11 -38.38
N LEU A 280 -2.63 -34.78 -38.30
CA LEU A 280 -1.38 -34.00 -38.28
C LEU A 280 -0.77 -33.98 -36.89
N GLN A 281 0.56 -33.99 -36.83
CA GLN A 281 1.33 -33.93 -35.60
C GLN A 281 1.15 -32.59 -34.91
N SER A 282 1.11 -32.61 -33.58
CA SER A 282 0.78 -31.44 -32.78
C SER A 282 1.87 -30.36 -32.70
N LEU A 283 3.15 -30.76 -32.73
CA LEU A 283 4.29 -29.83 -32.70
C LEU A 283 4.67 -29.30 -34.10
N LEU A 284 4.42 -30.10 -35.14
CA LEU A 284 4.75 -29.80 -36.52
C LEU A 284 3.49 -29.97 -37.34
N CYS A 285 2.70 -28.89 -37.43
CA CYS A 285 1.37 -28.85 -38.05
C CYS A 285 1.31 -29.27 -39.53
N TRP A 286 2.45 -29.58 -40.15
CA TRP A 286 2.57 -29.98 -41.56
C TRP A 286 2.97 -31.45 -41.76
N ARG A 287 3.24 -32.21 -40.69
CA ARG A 287 3.65 -33.62 -40.77
C ARG A 287 2.54 -34.53 -40.24
N LYS A 288 2.20 -35.61 -40.94
CA LYS A 288 1.27 -36.63 -40.40
C LYS A 288 1.87 -37.25 -39.13
N ALA A 289 1.06 -37.32 -38.08
CA ALA A 289 1.42 -37.93 -36.82
C ALA A 289 1.63 -39.44 -37.02
N ASN A 290 2.80 -39.95 -36.66
CA ASN A 290 3.02 -41.39 -36.63
C ASN A 290 2.35 -41.98 -35.37
N PRO A 291 1.30 -42.81 -35.49
CA PRO A 291 0.60 -43.37 -34.33
C PRO A 291 1.47 -44.34 -33.52
N LYS A 292 2.60 -44.80 -34.09
CA LYS A 292 3.57 -45.69 -33.46
C LYS A 292 4.70 -44.97 -32.71
N ALA A 293 4.87 -43.66 -32.89
CA ALA A 293 5.92 -42.88 -32.22
C ALA A 293 5.45 -42.46 -30.82
N ARG A 294 5.32 -43.43 -29.91
CA ARG A 294 4.93 -43.19 -28.51
C ARG A 294 6.16 -42.86 -27.68
N SER A 295 6.10 -41.80 -26.88
CA SER A 295 7.14 -41.51 -25.90
C SER A 295 6.90 -42.34 -24.64
N ALA A 296 7.85 -43.22 -24.30
CA ALA A 296 7.76 -44.09 -23.14
C ALA A 296 7.61 -43.31 -21.81
N PHE A 297 8.14 -42.09 -21.76
CA PHE A 297 8.02 -41.20 -20.60
C PHE A 297 6.59 -40.73 -20.35
N VAL A 298 5.90 -40.21 -21.38
CA VAL A 298 4.51 -39.74 -21.26
C VAL A 298 3.57 -40.89 -20.94
N GLU A 299 3.80 -42.06 -21.55
CA GLU A 299 3.00 -43.26 -21.28
C GLU A 299 3.12 -43.73 -19.82
N ARG A 300 4.32 -43.70 -19.24
CA ARG A 300 4.53 -44.00 -17.81
C ARG A 300 3.81 -42.99 -16.92
N ILE A 301 3.89 -41.69 -17.22
CA ILE A 301 3.23 -40.63 -16.45
C ILE A 301 1.70 -40.80 -16.48
N VAL A 302 1.11 -40.94 -17.66
CA VAL A 302 -0.34 -41.11 -17.82
C VAL A 302 -0.82 -42.38 -17.10
N THR A 303 -0.06 -43.47 -17.21
CA THR A 303 -0.39 -44.73 -16.52
C THR A 303 -0.33 -44.55 -15.01
N ALA A 304 0.76 -43.97 -14.49
CA ALA A 304 0.92 -43.68 -13.07
C ALA A 304 -0.20 -42.76 -12.53
N GLN A 305 -0.54 -41.69 -13.25
CA GLN A 305 -1.66 -40.80 -12.92
C GLN A 305 -2.99 -41.57 -12.86
N SER A 306 -3.26 -42.44 -13.82
CA SER A 306 -4.50 -43.23 -13.84
C SER A 306 -4.60 -44.24 -12.69
N VAL A 307 -3.45 -44.81 -12.27
CA VAL A 307 -3.38 -45.74 -11.13
C VAL A 307 -3.56 -44.97 -9.82
N LEU A 308 -2.91 -43.81 -9.70
CA LEU A 308 -3.03 -42.93 -8.54
C LEU A 308 -4.47 -42.46 -8.35
N ILE A 309 -5.11 -41.94 -9.40
CA ILE A 309 -6.51 -41.49 -9.36
C ILE A 309 -7.45 -42.64 -8.97
N ARG A 310 -7.27 -43.83 -9.57
CA ARG A 310 -8.08 -45.01 -9.22
C ARG A 310 -7.88 -45.43 -7.76
N ARG A 311 -6.65 -45.43 -7.27
CA ARG A 311 -6.35 -45.80 -5.88
C ARG A 311 -6.91 -44.76 -4.91
N TYR A 312 -6.70 -43.48 -5.19
CA TYR A 312 -7.26 -42.36 -4.42
C TYR A 312 -8.79 -42.41 -4.35
N SER A 313 -9.45 -42.60 -5.50
CA SER A 313 -10.91 -42.71 -5.59
C SER A 313 -11.44 -43.90 -4.78
N ARG A 314 -10.77 -45.05 -4.85
CA ARG A 314 -11.14 -46.23 -4.06
C ARG A 314 -11.00 -45.97 -2.56
N ILE A 315 -9.92 -45.32 -2.14
CA ILE A 315 -9.66 -44.99 -0.74
C ILE A 315 -10.76 -44.07 -0.21
N ILE A 316 -11.01 -42.94 -0.85
CA ILE A 316 -12.01 -41.94 -0.41
C ILE A 316 -13.45 -42.48 -0.43
N ALA A 317 -13.75 -43.42 -1.31
CA ALA A 317 -15.07 -44.04 -1.36
C ALA A 317 -15.36 -44.93 -0.12
N THR A 318 -14.34 -45.34 0.65
CA THR A 318 -14.54 -46.20 1.82
C THR A 318 -15.15 -45.44 3.01
N TRP A 319 -16.16 -46.02 3.64
CA TRP A 319 -16.79 -45.47 4.86
C TRP A 319 -15.84 -45.03 5.97
N PRO A 320 -14.82 -45.81 6.38
CA PRO A 320 -13.90 -45.37 7.43
C PRO A 320 -13.13 -44.10 7.05
N THR A 321 -12.70 -43.96 5.80
CA THR A 321 -12.00 -42.74 5.36
C THR A 321 -12.89 -41.51 5.36
N ARG A 322 -14.19 -41.65 5.08
CA ARG A 322 -15.15 -40.54 5.18
C ARG A 322 -15.30 -40.05 6.60
N ILE A 323 -15.37 -40.96 7.57
CA ILE A 323 -15.44 -40.61 9.01
C ILE A 323 -14.15 -39.89 9.42
N VAL A 324 -12.99 -40.43 9.03
CA VAL A 324 -11.69 -39.79 9.32
C VAL A 324 -11.58 -38.40 8.69
N LEU A 325 -12.02 -38.23 7.44
CA LEU A 325 -12.04 -36.93 6.76
C LEU A 325 -12.97 -35.94 7.45
N LEU A 326 -14.13 -36.38 7.94
CA LEU A 326 -15.05 -35.53 8.68
C LEU A 326 -14.43 -35.07 10.00
N ILE A 327 -13.81 -35.98 10.76
CA ILE A 327 -13.09 -35.64 12.01
C ILE A 327 -11.96 -34.63 11.74
N LEU A 328 -11.17 -34.87 10.69
CA LEU A 328 -10.08 -33.98 10.29
C LEU A 328 -10.62 -32.60 9.88
N MET A 329 -11.72 -32.55 9.13
CA MET A 329 -12.34 -31.30 8.70
C MET A 329 -12.94 -30.53 9.88
N CYS A 330 -13.56 -31.21 10.85
CA CYS A 330 -14.01 -30.59 12.10
C CYS A 330 -12.83 -30.02 12.91
N GLY A 331 -11.72 -30.76 13.02
CA GLY A 331 -10.51 -30.27 13.68
C GLY A 331 -9.89 -29.06 12.96
N TYR A 332 -9.88 -29.08 11.63
CA TYR A 332 -9.42 -27.96 10.80
C TYR A 332 -10.29 -26.71 11.01
N TYR A 333 -11.61 -26.85 11.01
CA TYR A 333 -12.51 -25.71 11.28
C TYR A 333 -12.36 -25.17 12.70
N TYR A 334 -12.19 -26.04 13.69
CA TYR A 334 -11.90 -25.60 15.06
C TYR A 334 -10.60 -24.79 15.13
N ALA A 335 -9.52 -25.28 14.51
CA ALA A 335 -8.26 -24.54 14.44
C ALA A 335 -8.40 -23.19 13.72
N CYS A 336 -9.19 -23.12 12.65
CA CYS A 336 -9.48 -21.87 11.95
C CYS A 336 -10.23 -20.86 12.84
N ILE A 337 -11.24 -21.30 13.60
CA ILE A 337 -11.99 -20.44 14.53
C ILE A 337 -11.08 -19.88 15.63
N VAL A 338 -10.21 -20.73 16.19
CA VAL A 338 -9.22 -20.30 17.18
C VAL A 338 -8.23 -19.30 16.56
N GLY A 339 -7.76 -19.55 15.34
CA GLY A 339 -6.86 -18.65 14.62
C GLY A 339 -7.48 -17.28 14.31
N ILE A 340 -8.76 -17.27 13.89
CA ILE A 340 -9.51 -16.03 13.65
C ILE A 340 -9.66 -15.23 14.95
N SER A 341 -9.94 -15.89 16.08
CA SER A 341 -10.06 -15.24 17.39
C SER A 341 -8.74 -14.60 17.89
N GLN A 342 -7.59 -15.05 17.38
CA GLN A 342 -6.27 -14.54 17.76
C GLN A 342 -5.70 -13.51 16.76
N LEU A 343 -6.39 -13.26 15.64
CA LEU A 343 -5.90 -12.37 14.60
C LEU A 343 -5.86 -10.93 15.10
N ARG A 344 -4.66 -10.33 15.15
CA ARG A 344 -4.47 -8.91 15.43
C ARG A 344 -4.38 -8.12 14.13
N THR A 345 -5.22 -7.10 13.98
CA THR A 345 -5.22 -6.20 12.81
C THR A 345 -4.15 -5.12 12.97
N LEU A 346 -2.91 -5.41 12.56
CA LEU A 346 -1.84 -4.40 12.49
C LEU A 346 -1.22 -4.39 11.09
N ILE A 347 -1.51 -3.35 10.32
CA ILE A 347 -0.84 -3.08 9.04
C ILE A 347 0.32 -2.12 9.34
N SER A 348 1.52 -2.67 9.55
CA SER A 348 2.73 -1.88 9.73
C SER A 348 3.34 -1.48 8.38
N ILE A 349 3.80 -0.24 8.26
CA ILE A 349 4.40 0.32 7.02
C ILE A 349 5.66 -0.47 6.62
N GLU A 350 6.39 -1.02 7.60
CA GLU A 350 7.58 -1.87 7.39
C GLU A 350 7.32 -3.06 6.44
N LYS A 351 6.10 -3.60 6.44
CA LYS A 351 5.72 -4.77 5.62
C LYS A 351 5.48 -4.40 4.15
N MET A 352 5.41 -3.11 3.82
CA MET A 352 5.24 -2.61 2.46
C MET A 352 6.58 -2.30 1.76
N ALA A 353 7.70 -2.50 2.46
CA ALA A 353 9.05 -2.30 1.92
C ALA A 353 9.83 -3.61 1.88
N LEU A 354 10.83 -3.66 0.99
CA LEU A 354 11.77 -4.78 0.90
C LEU A 354 12.53 -4.97 2.23
N PRO A 355 12.96 -6.20 2.57
CA PRO A 355 13.75 -6.49 3.77
C PRO A 355 15.01 -5.63 3.93
N ASP A 356 15.67 -5.31 2.81
CA ASP A 356 16.91 -4.51 2.81
C ASP A 356 16.64 -3.00 2.79
N SER A 357 15.38 -2.58 2.87
CA SER A 357 15.01 -1.17 2.82
C SER A 357 15.32 -0.48 4.14
N TYR A 358 15.86 0.73 4.05
CA TYR A 358 16.09 1.60 5.19
C TYR A 358 14.83 1.93 5.98
N LEU A 359 13.67 1.81 5.32
CA LEU A 359 12.39 2.10 5.94
C LEU A 359 12.12 1.16 7.11
N GLN A 360 12.63 -0.07 7.09
CA GLN A 360 12.45 -1.00 8.21
C GLN A 360 13.18 -0.53 9.47
N THR A 361 14.46 -0.17 9.35
CA THR A 361 15.24 0.32 10.50
C THR A 361 14.69 1.64 11.02
N PHE A 362 14.33 2.53 10.09
CA PHE A 362 13.73 3.82 10.43
C PHE A 362 12.40 3.64 11.16
N GLN A 363 11.49 2.82 10.62
CA GLN A 363 10.16 2.60 11.19
C GLN A 363 10.25 1.99 12.59
N HIS A 364 11.13 1.00 12.79
CA HIS A 364 11.33 0.38 14.09
C HIS A 364 11.85 1.38 15.14
N SER A 365 12.85 2.20 14.77
CA SER A 365 13.38 3.26 15.65
C SER A 365 12.36 4.37 15.91
N TYR A 366 11.57 4.73 14.90
CA TYR A 366 10.53 5.75 14.99
C TYR A 366 9.38 5.30 15.89
N GLU A 367 8.85 4.09 15.71
CA GLU A 367 7.79 3.53 16.54
C GLU A 367 8.24 3.31 17.99
N ALA A 368 9.48 2.88 18.21
CA ALA A 368 10.05 2.76 19.56
C ALA A 368 10.10 4.12 20.28
N SER A 369 10.40 5.19 19.54
CA SER A 369 10.45 6.56 20.08
C SER A 369 9.04 7.10 20.37
N LEU A 370 8.09 6.91 19.44
CA LEU A 370 6.70 7.36 19.60
C LEU A 370 5.95 6.66 20.74
N LYS A 371 6.31 5.40 21.08
CA LYS A 371 5.73 4.72 22.25
C LYS A 371 6.03 5.44 23.56
N ASN A 372 7.16 6.14 23.65
CA ASN A 372 7.52 6.90 24.83
C ASN A 372 6.69 8.18 24.93
N MET A 373 6.62 8.94 23.86
CA MET A 373 5.88 10.20 23.79
C MET A 373 5.32 10.40 22.39
N GLN A 374 4.05 10.77 22.29
CA GLN A 374 3.41 11.10 21.02
C GLN A 374 2.76 12.48 21.13
N PRO A 375 3.25 13.49 20.38
CA PRO A 375 2.61 14.79 20.33
C PRO A 375 1.34 14.70 19.48
N ILE A 376 0.20 15.10 20.05
CA ILE A 376 -1.07 15.25 19.35
C ILE A 376 -1.31 16.74 19.13
N SER A 377 -1.49 17.14 17.87
CA SER A 377 -1.83 18.51 17.49
C SER A 377 -3.32 18.61 17.21
N VAL A 378 -4.03 19.44 17.96
CA VAL A 378 -5.46 19.67 17.81
C VAL A 378 -5.68 21.02 17.13
N PHE A 379 -6.26 20.99 15.92
CA PHE A 379 -6.49 22.18 15.12
C PHE A 379 -7.89 22.74 15.36
N VAL A 380 -7.95 23.98 15.83
CA VAL A 380 -9.18 24.77 15.97
C VAL A 380 -9.31 25.67 14.74
N LEU A 381 -10.12 25.23 13.78
CA LEU A 381 -10.25 25.88 12.47
C LEU A 381 -11.15 27.11 12.48
N ASN A 382 -12.08 27.20 13.43
CA ASN A 382 -12.98 28.34 13.56
C ASN A 382 -13.28 28.60 15.05
N PRO A 383 -12.46 29.41 15.72
CA PRO A 383 -12.64 29.71 17.14
C PRO A 383 -13.78 30.70 17.40
N GLY A 384 -14.18 31.47 16.39
CA GLY A 384 -15.11 32.60 16.53
C GLY A 384 -14.56 33.70 17.46
N ASP A 385 -15.43 34.43 18.14
CA ASP A 385 -15.05 35.54 19.03
C ASP A 385 -14.60 35.01 20.40
N LEU A 386 -13.33 35.20 20.72
CA LEU A 386 -12.66 34.79 21.97
C LEU A 386 -12.82 35.83 23.09
N ARG A 387 -13.34 37.03 22.79
CA ARG A 387 -13.70 38.01 23.82
C ARG A 387 -14.92 37.56 24.63
N ASP A 388 -15.72 36.67 24.06
CA ASP A 388 -16.85 36.04 24.74
C ASP A 388 -16.32 35.05 25.81
N PRO A 389 -16.54 35.33 27.11
CA PRO A 389 -15.96 34.54 28.19
C PRO A 389 -16.49 33.10 28.21
N GLU A 390 -17.73 32.86 27.78
CA GLU A 390 -18.29 31.51 27.71
C GLU A 390 -17.56 30.66 26.66
N ARG A 391 -17.25 31.27 25.51
CA ARG A 391 -16.54 30.59 24.43
C ARG A 391 -15.10 30.31 24.78
N LEU A 392 -14.43 31.29 25.38
CA LEU A 392 -13.07 31.14 25.88
C LEU A 392 -12.99 30.04 26.94
N ALA A 393 -13.95 30.00 27.86
CA ALA A 393 -14.08 28.93 28.86
C ALA A 393 -14.30 27.55 28.22
N THR A 394 -15.15 27.48 27.18
CA THR A 394 -15.38 26.23 26.43
C THR A 394 -14.11 25.72 25.77
N ILE A 395 -13.32 26.59 25.13
CA ILE A 395 -12.03 26.21 24.52
C ILE A 395 -11.05 25.72 25.59
N LYS A 396 -10.95 26.42 26.72
CA LYS A 396 -10.12 25.98 27.85
C LYS A 396 -10.57 24.64 28.42
N GLN A 397 -11.88 24.39 28.46
CA GLN A 397 -12.41 23.10 28.90
C GLN A 397 -12.00 21.98 27.94
N ILE A 398 -12.06 22.19 26.63
CA ILE A 398 -11.56 21.22 25.64
C ILE A 398 -10.08 20.90 25.90
N VAL A 399 -9.25 21.92 26.11
CA VAL A 399 -7.81 21.71 26.41
C VAL A 399 -7.64 20.91 27.71
N ARG A 400 -8.39 21.23 28.78
CA ARG A 400 -8.37 20.48 30.04
C ARG A 400 -8.84 19.03 29.89
N ASP A 401 -9.81 18.77 29.03
CA ASP A 401 -10.28 17.41 28.75
C ASP A 401 -9.18 16.59 28.08
N PHE A 402 -8.38 17.19 27.18
CA PHE A 402 -7.19 16.56 26.61
C PHE A 402 -6.07 16.37 27.64
N GLU A 403 -5.85 17.35 28.52
CA GLU A 403 -4.85 17.27 29.59
C GLU A 403 -5.15 16.16 30.60
N ASN A 404 -6.43 15.96 30.93
CA ASN A 404 -6.89 14.93 31.86
C ASN A 404 -7.25 13.61 31.19
N ALA A 405 -7.10 13.50 29.86
CA ALA A 405 -7.36 12.27 29.13
C ALA A 405 -6.44 11.14 29.60
N THR A 406 -6.90 9.91 29.43
CA THR A 406 -6.06 8.74 29.73
C THR A 406 -4.78 8.80 28.90
N TYR A 407 -3.66 8.54 29.56
CA TYR A 407 -2.32 8.57 28.98
C TYR A 407 -1.75 9.94 28.59
N SER A 408 -2.43 11.03 28.92
CA SER A 408 -1.89 12.39 28.79
C SER A 408 -0.78 12.63 29.82
N TYR A 409 0.23 13.43 29.45
CA TYR A 409 1.25 13.94 30.37
C TYR A 409 0.76 15.10 31.23
N GLY A 410 -0.46 15.58 31.02
CA GLY A 410 -1.07 16.69 31.76
C GLY A 410 -0.68 18.08 31.23
N PRO A 411 -1.03 19.14 31.98
CA PRO A 411 -0.92 20.53 31.53
C PRO A 411 0.52 20.99 31.26
N GLU A 412 1.50 20.43 31.98
CA GLU A 412 2.93 20.73 31.79
C GLU A 412 3.45 20.34 30.39
N SER A 413 2.74 19.46 29.69
CA SER A 413 3.08 19.01 28.35
C SER A 413 2.31 19.73 27.24
N THR A 414 1.34 20.57 27.61
CA THR A 414 0.47 21.25 26.65
C THR A 414 1.06 22.58 26.23
N PHE A 415 1.23 22.75 24.92
CA PHE A 415 1.58 24.03 24.32
C PHE A 415 0.31 24.72 23.84
N PHE A 416 -0.15 25.70 24.62
CA PHE A 416 -1.35 26.48 24.34
C PHE A 416 -1.09 27.98 24.48
N TRP A 417 -1.30 28.72 23.39
CA TRP A 417 -0.90 30.12 23.32
C TRP A 417 -1.77 31.06 24.18
N ILE A 418 -3.05 30.72 24.40
CA ILE A 418 -3.98 31.57 25.15
C ILE A 418 -3.57 31.68 26.62
N GLN A 419 -3.11 30.60 27.25
CA GLN A 419 -2.65 30.64 28.64
C GLN A 419 -1.44 31.57 28.79
N ALA A 420 -0.47 31.46 27.89
CA ALA A 420 0.68 32.36 27.83
C ALA A 420 0.28 33.83 27.53
N TYR A 421 -0.76 34.02 26.72
CA TYR A 421 -1.28 35.35 26.40
C TYR A 421 -1.99 35.99 27.59
N GLU A 422 -2.74 35.24 28.38
CA GLU A 422 -3.37 35.73 29.62
C GLU A 422 -2.33 36.11 30.67
N GLU A 423 -1.25 35.31 30.82
CA GLU A 423 -0.12 35.69 31.67
C GLU A 423 0.55 36.99 31.19
N PHE A 424 0.65 37.18 29.88
CA PHE A 424 1.17 38.41 29.29
C PHE A 424 0.25 39.61 29.55
N LEU A 425 -1.07 39.46 29.37
CA LEU A 425 -2.06 40.50 29.66
C LEU A 425 -2.07 40.86 31.15
N ASN A 426 -1.97 39.89 32.06
CA ASN A 426 -1.91 40.15 33.50
C ASN A 426 -0.67 40.98 33.91
N PHE A 427 0.41 40.91 33.14
CA PHE A 427 1.66 41.62 33.46
C PHE A 427 1.81 42.95 32.72
N TYR A 428 1.36 43.02 31.45
CA TYR A 428 1.58 44.16 30.56
C TYR A 428 0.30 44.87 30.12
N GLY A 429 -0.87 44.25 30.30
CA GLY A 429 -2.15 44.78 29.86
C GLY A 429 -2.70 45.88 30.78
N GLU A 430 -3.47 46.79 30.20
CA GLU A 430 -4.20 47.81 30.96
C GLU A 430 -5.46 47.24 31.65
N THR A 431 -5.99 46.14 31.13
CA THR A 431 -7.19 45.44 31.60
C THR A 431 -6.96 43.93 31.68
N GLU A 432 -7.54 43.26 32.68
CA GLU A 432 -7.49 41.79 32.83
C GLU A 432 -8.35 41.05 31.78
N ASP A 433 -9.19 41.77 31.04
CA ASP A 433 -10.05 41.20 30.01
C ASP A 433 -9.29 40.81 28.74
N PHE A 434 -9.72 39.72 28.11
CA PHE A 434 -9.14 39.26 26.85
C PHE A 434 -9.41 40.27 25.73
N THR A 435 -8.36 40.83 25.14
CA THR A 435 -8.43 41.74 23.98
C THR A 435 -7.57 41.24 22.82
N TYR A 436 -7.95 41.55 21.58
CA TYR A 436 -7.14 41.18 20.40
C TYR A 436 -6.05 42.21 20.06
N ALA A 437 -6.16 43.43 20.57
CA ALA A 437 -5.26 44.54 20.23
C ALA A 437 -3.79 44.25 20.57
N GLU A 438 -3.55 43.53 21.68
CA GLU A 438 -2.21 43.23 22.17
C GLU A 438 -1.62 41.91 21.62
N VAL A 439 -2.39 41.15 20.83
CA VAL A 439 -1.93 39.88 20.23
C VAL A 439 -0.69 40.06 19.33
N PRO A 440 -0.61 41.08 18.44
CA PRO A 440 0.59 41.31 17.65
C PRO A 440 1.81 41.68 18.51
N THR A 441 1.61 42.44 19.60
CA THR A 441 2.67 42.81 20.55
C THR A 441 3.20 41.56 21.26
N PHE A 442 2.29 40.70 21.74
CA PHE A 442 2.61 39.42 22.37
C PHE A 442 3.46 38.53 21.46
N PHE A 443 3.08 38.37 20.19
CA PHE A 443 3.86 37.55 19.24
C PHE A 443 5.19 38.19 18.81
N LYS A 444 5.38 39.49 19.00
CA LYS A 444 6.67 40.17 18.78
C LYS A 444 7.57 40.16 20.02
N SER A 445 7.06 39.75 21.17
CA SER A 445 7.83 39.66 22.41
C SER A 445 8.94 38.59 22.33
N ALA A 446 10.08 38.87 22.97
CA ALA A 446 11.21 37.94 22.97
C ALA A 446 10.90 36.59 23.62
N THR A 447 9.95 36.56 24.57
CA THR A 447 9.57 35.35 25.30
C THR A 447 8.59 34.49 24.52
N TYR A 448 7.62 35.08 23.83
CA TYR A 448 6.48 34.34 23.26
C TYR A 448 6.47 34.29 21.73
N PHE A 449 7.49 34.80 21.04
CA PHE A 449 7.53 34.84 19.58
C PHE A 449 7.31 33.47 18.90
N TYR A 450 7.71 32.38 19.55
CA TYR A 450 7.59 31.04 18.99
C TYR A 450 6.13 30.60 18.84
N LEU A 451 5.22 31.09 19.68
CA LEU A 451 3.78 30.79 19.62
C LEU A 451 3.09 31.40 18.39
N SER A 452 3.72 32.38 17.73
CA SER A 452 3.19 32.96 16.48
C SER A 452 3.03 31.92 15.36
N THR A 453 3.82 30.84 15.41
CA THR A 453 3.72 29.72 14.45
C THR A 453 2.51 28.82 14.67
N PHE A 454 1.88 28.89 15.85
CA PHE A 454 0.71 28.08 16.22
C PHE A 454 -0.61 28.74 15.83
N VAL A 455 -0.59 30.04 15.50
CA VAL A 455 -1.77 30.87 15.31
C VAL A 455 -1.73 31.55 13.96
N LYS A 456 -2.80 31.42 13.19
CA LYS A 456 -3.02 32.21 11.99
C LYS A 456 -3.87 33.43 12.37
N TYR A 457 -3.24 34.60 12.31
CA TYR A 457 -3.87 35.86 12.68
C TYR A 457 -3.68 36.94 11.60
N ASN A 458 -4.57 37.93 11.60
CA ASN A 458 -4.52 39.09 10.72
C ASN A 458 -4.22 40.35 11.54
N GLU A 459 -3.01 40.90 11.41
CA GLU A 459 -2.52 42.04 12.21
C GLU A 459 -3.48 43.23 12.19
N SER A 460 -4.05 43.61 11.04
CA SER A 460 -4.94 44.77 10.94
C SER A 460 -6.24 44.58 11.72
N ALA A 461 -6.84 43.39 11.61
CA ALA A 461 -8.06 43.04 12.32
C ALA A 461 -7.82 42.92 13.84
N CYS A 462 -6.62 42.50 14.26
CA CYS A 462 -6.26 42.45 15.66
C CYS A 462 -6.18 43.84 16.30
N LEU A 463 -5.57 44.82 15.61
CA LEU A 463 -5.50 46.21 16.09
C LEU A 463 -6.89 46.85 16.24
N ASP A 464 -7.82 46.51 15.35
CA ASP A 464 -9.22 46.97 15.42
C ASP A 464 -10.08 46.18 16.44
N ASN A 465 -9.46 45.27 17.20
CA ASN A 465 -10.12 44.35 18.13
C ASN A 465 -11.29 43.56 17.50
N ASP A 466 -11.18 43.22 16.22
CA ASP A 466 -12.19 42.52 15.43
C ASP A 466 -12.07 40.99 15.66
N PRO A 467 -13.19 40.25 15.81
CA PRO A 467 -13.16 38.78 15.94
C PRO A 467 -12.48 38.06 14.77
N ARG A 468 -12.31 38.71 13.61
CA ARG A 468 -11.54 38.20 12.47
C ARG A 468 -10.02 38.24 12.69
N CYS A 469 -9.55 38.73 13.83
CA CYS A 469 -8.14 38.72 14.21
C CYS A 469 -7.56 37.30 14.14
N ILE A 470 -8.25 36.29 14.69
CA ILE A 470 -7.75 34.92 14.75
C ILE A 470 -8.62 34.01 13.88
N THR A 471 -8.06 33.54 12.77
CA THR A 471 -8.81 32.67 11.85
C THR A 471 -8.77 31.23 12.31
N SER A 472 -7.62 30.76 12.76
CA SER A 472 -7.40 29.36 13.16
C SER A 472 -6.15 29.25 14.01
N PHE A 473 -6.13 28.32 14.95
CA PHE A 473 -4.92 27.99 15.72
C PHE A 473 -4.89 26.50 16.02
N PHE A 474 -3.76 26.01 16.51
CA PHE A 474 -3.67 24.68 17.08
C PHE A 474 -2.97 24.69 18.42
N PHE A 475 -3.26 23.70 19.25
CA PHE A 475 -2.50 23.40 20.46
C PHE A 475 -1.93 22.00 20.36
N MET A 476 -0.83 21.76 21.07
CA MET A 476 -0.19 20.45 21.11
C MET A 476 -0.21 19.93 22.54
N THR A 477 -0.52 18.65 22.71
CA THR A 477 -0.42 17.96 24.00
C THR A 477 0.23 16.59 23.79
N ASN A 478 0.93 16.08 24.80
CA ASN A 478 1.69 14.85 24.67
C ASN A 478 1.01 13.70 25.39
N PHE A 479 1.06 12.53 24.75
CA PHE A 479 0.57 11.28 25.33
C PHE A 479 1.69 10.24 25.45
N HIS A 480 1.60 9.33 26.41
CA HIS A 480 2.54 8.22 26.59
C HIS A 480 1.87 6.87 26.35
N LYS A 481 2.61 5.83 25.95
CA LYS A 481 2.06 4.46 25.81
C LYS A 481 0.82 4.39 24.89
N VAL A 482 0.69 5.30 23.93
CA VAL A 482 -0.38 5.22 22.93
C VAL A 482 -0.08 4.03 22.02
N THR A 483 -0.69 2.89 22.31
CA THR A 483 -0.78 1.83 21.31
C THR A 483 -1.84 2.27 20.32
N VAL A 484 -1.45 2.44 19.05
CA VAL A 484 -2.39 2.63 17.94
C VAL A 484 -3.16 1.32 17.73
N SER A 485 -4.02 0.97 18.68
CA SER A 485 -5.17 0.14 18.43
C SER A 485 -6.17 1.08 17.80
N CYS A 486 -6.31 1.06 16.46
CA CYS A 486 -7.51 1.59 15.83
C CYS A 486 -8.69 0.95 16.59
N PRO A 487 -9.53 1.73 17.29
CA PRO A 487 -10.78 1.18 17.77
C PRO A 487 -11.53 0.82 16.50
N CYS A 488 -11.82 -0.47 16.31
CA CYS A 488 -12.89 -0.86 15.42
C CYS A 488 -14.11 -0.07 15.89
N VAL A 489 -14.48 0.97 15.14
CA VAL A 489 -15.76 1.64 15.31
C VAL A 489 -16.79 0.57 14.95
N HIS A 490 -17.27 -0.14 15.96
CA HIS A 490 -18.49 -0.92 15.88
C HIS A 490 -19.64 0.09 15.77
N THR A 491 -19.96 0.49 14.54
CA THR A 491 -21.30 0.93 14.17
C THR A 491 -22.11 -0.25 13.69
#